data_AF-A0A9X8YPF5-F1
#
_entry.id   AF-A0A9X8YPF5-F1
#
_cell.length_a   1.000
_cell.length_b   1.000
_cell.length_c   1.000
_cell.angle_alpha   90.00
_cell.angle_beta   90.00
_cell.angle_gamma   90.00
#
_symmetry.space_group_name_H-M   'P 1'
#
loop_
_entity.id
_entity.type
_entity.pdbx_description
1 polymer ?
#
loop_
_entity_poly.entity_id
_entity_poly.type
_entity_poly.pdbx_seq_one_letter_code
_entity_poly.pdbx_strand_id
1 'polypeptide(L)' 'QPCVVATTLIHTLDWRQRKAKFITQAEDGLFDEVLLRLIPLMGGEHLLG' A
#
# COMPACT_ATOMS: atom_id res chain seq x y z
N GLN A 1 -3.13 3.78 19.23
CA GLN A 1 -4.40 3.67 18.48
C GLN A 1 -4.20 2.58 17.44
N PRO A 2 -5.10 1.58 17.35
CA PRO A 2 -5.01 0.56 16.30
C PRO A 2 -5.36 1.18 14.95
N CYS A 3 -4.56 0.89 13.93
CA CYS A 3 -4.69 1.41 12.57
C CYS A 3 -4.52 0.27 11.55
N VAL A 4 -5.07 0.43 10.34
CA VAL A 4 -4.98 -0.56 9.26
C VAL A 4 -4.68 0.12 7.92
N VAL A 5 -4.06 -0.61 6.99
CA VAL A 5 -3.88 -0.16 5.59
C VAL A 5 -5.04 -0.68 4.75
N ALA A 6 -5.74 0.22 4.04
CA ALA A 6 -6.83 -0.14 3.14
C ALA A 6 -6.31 -0.33 1.70
N THR A 7 -6.20 -1.57 1.23
CA THR A 7 -5.69 -1.89 -0.11
C THR A 7 -6.66 -1.57 -1.25
N THR A 8 -7.94 -1.33 -0.94
CA THR A 8 -8.97 -1.02 -1.94
C THR A 8 -9.04 0.47 -2.31
N LEU A 9 -8.35 1.34 -1.58
CA LEU A 9 -8.35 2.80 -1.80
C LEU A 9 -7.05 3.25 -2.46
N ILE A 10 -6.87 2.90 -3.73
CA ILE A 10 -5.66 3.21 -4.50
C ILE A 10 -5.88 4.49 -5.30
N HIS A 11 -5.00 5.47 -5.13
CA HIS A 11 -5.09 6.74 -5.83
C HIS A 11 -3.72 7.21 -6.31
N THR A 12 -3.69 7.83 -7.48
CA THR A 12 -2.52 8.60 -7.94
C THR A 12 -2.51 9.94 -7.20
N LEU A 13 -1.54 10.14 -6.33
CA LEU A 13 -1.43 11.33 -5.49
C LEU A 13 -0.06 11.99 -5.68
N ASP A 14 -0.03 13.32 -5.86
CA ASP A 14 1.18 14.12 -5.78
C ASP A 14 1.46 14.50 -4.31
N TRP A 15 2.55 13.98 -3.76
CA TRP A 15 2.96 14.22 -2.38
C TRP A 15 3.47 15.65 -2.14
N ARG A 16 4.02 16.32 -3.17
CA ARG A 16 4.56 17.68 -3.08
C ARG A 16 3.44 18.70 -2.98
N GLN A 17 2.43 18.58 -3.85
CA GLN A 17 1.24 19.44 -3.82
C GLN A 17 0.48 19.29 -2.49
N ARG A 18 0.41 18.06 -1.97
CA ARG A 18 -0.25 17.76 -0.69
C ARG A 18 0.60 18.06 0.55
N LYS A 19 1.87 18.44 0.38
CA LYS A 19 2.81 18.70 1.49
C LYS A 19 2.87 17.53 2.47
N ALA A 20 2.89 16.30 1.96
CA ALA A 20 2.96 15.09 2.77
C ALA A 20 4.22 15.11 3.66
N LYS A 21 4.09 14.66 4.90
CA LYS A 21 5.20 14.59 5.87
C LYS A 21 5.46 13.13 6.24
N PHE A 22 6.72 12.78 6.41
CA PHE A 22 7.10 11.51 7.00
C PHE A 22 6.75 11.50 8.49
N ILE A 23 6.06 10.45 8.95
CA ILE A 23 5.59 10.32 10.34
C ILE A 23 6.18 9.07 11.00
N THR A 24 6.19 7.94 10.28
CA THR A 24 6.74 6.67 10.77
C THR A 24 7.02 5.74 9.59
N GLN A 25 7.73 4.66 9.87
CA GLN A 25 7.85 3.50 9.00
C GLN A 25 6.77 2.46 9.35
N ALA A 26 6.39 1.64 8.36
CA ALA A 26 5.51 0.49 8.55
C ALA A 26 6.21 -0.64 9.31
N GLU A 27 5.42 -1.56 9.86
CA GLU A 27 5.90 -2.82 10.44
C GLU A 27 6.55 -3.71 9.38
N ASP A 28 7.50 -4.55 9.80
CA ASP A 28 8.19 -5.49 8.92
C ASP A 28 7.17 -6.44 8.25
N GLY A 29 7.35 -6.68 6.95
CA GLY A 29 6.46 -7.53 6.14
C GLY A 29 5.11 -6.93 5.77
N LEU A 30 4.67 -5.81 6.39
CA LEU A 30 3.38 -5.18 6.08
C LEU A 30 3.26 -4.80 4.59
N PHE A 31 4.36 -4.32 4.00
CA PHE A 31 4.39 -3.96 2.58
C PHE A 31 4.14 -5.18 1.68
N ASP A 32 4.77 -6.32 1.97
CA ASP A 32 4.59 -7.56 1.22
C ASP A 32 3.14 -8.05 1.34
N GLU A 33 2.55 -7.97 2.53
CA GLU A 33 1.14 -8.31 2.71
C GLU A 33 0.19 -7.39 1.93
N VAL A 34 0.54 -6.11 1.78
CA VAL A 34 -0.23 -5.17 0.95
C VAL A 34 -0.13 -5.56 -0.52
N LEU A 35 1.06 -5.89 -1.01
CA LEU A 35 1.28 -6.34 -2.39
C LEU A 35 0.53 -7.65 -2.71
N LEU A 36 0.58 -8.63 -1.81
CA LEU A 36 -0.14 -9.90 -1.97
C LEU A 36 -1.65 -9.72 -2.15
N ARG A 37 -2.23 -8.66 -1.56
CA ARG A 37 -3.64 -8.31 -1.72
C ARG A 37 -3.91 -7.43 -2.94
N LEU A 38 -2.98 -6.55 -3.29
CA LEU A 38 -3.11 -5.62 -4.43
C LEU A 38 -2.94 -6.29 -5.78
N ILE A 39 -1.93 -7.14 -5.92
CA ILE A 39 -1.54 -7.75 -7.20
C ILE A 39 -2.70 -8.54 -7.84
N PRO A 40 -3.45 -9.39 -7.11
CA PRO A 40 -4.61 -10.08 -7.67
C PRO A 40 -5.73 -9.14 -8.11
N LEU A 41 -5.98 -8.05 -7.36
CA LEU A 41 -7.02 -7.08 -7.73
C LEU A 41 -6.77 -6.40 -9.09
N MET A 42 -5.52 -6.44 -9.58
CA MET A 42 -5.13 -5.91 -10.88
C MET A 42 -4.93 -6.99 -11.96
N GLY A 43 -5.26 -8.27 -11.68
CA GLY A 43 -5.04 -9.39 -12.60
C GLY A 43 -3.57 -9.82 -12.73
N GLY A 44 -2.76 -9.51 -11.72
CA GLY A 44 -1.32 -9.77 -11.68
C GLY A 44 -0.92 -11.09 -11.02
N GLU A 45 -1.84 -12.04 -10.81
CA GLU A 45 -1.63 -13.26 -10.02
C GLU A 45 -0.42 -14.09 -10.50
N HIS A 46 -0.11 -14.02 -11.79
CA HIS A 46 1.06 -14.68 -12.39
C HIS A 46 2.41 -14.19 -11.86
N LEU A 47 2.45 -13.05 -11.14
CA LEU A 47 3.65 -12.49 -10.51
C LEU A 47 3.89 -13.03 -9.10
N LEU A 48 2.94 -13.79 -8.54
CA LEU A 48 3.00 -14.34 -7.18
C LEU A 48 3.55 -15.78 -7.14
N GLY A 49 3.94 -16.33 -8.28
CA GLY A 49 4.43 -17.71 -8.46
C GLY A 49 5.90 -17.80 -8.83
#